data_AF-A0A7C7SZI0-F1
#
_entry.id   AF-A0A7C7SZI0-F1
#
_cell.length_a   1.000
_cell.length_b   1.000
_cell.length_c   1.000
_cell.angle_alpha   90.00
_cell.angle_beta   90.00
_cell.angle_gamma   90.00
#
_symmetry.space_group_name_H-M   'P 1'
#
loop_
_entity.id
_entity.type
_entity.pdbx_description
1 polymer ?
#
loop_
_entity_poly.entity_id
_entity_poly.type
_entity_poly.pdbx_seq_one_letter_code
_entity_poly.pdbx_strand_id
1 'polypeptide(L)' 'MLVCLLSLAVMAGDGFSEREFNQLHAELQPEKDAPWRSIPWKISLLEAQAVAAREGKPIFIWAMDGHPLGCT' A
#
# COMPACT_ATOMS: atom_id res chain seq x y z
N MET A 1 -18.03 -30.67 17.58
CA MET A 1 -17.04 -30.70 16.46
C MET A 1 -17.65 -30.43 15.07
N LEU A 2 -18.96 -30.62 14.84
CA LEU A 2 -19.60 -30.30 13.55
C LEU A 2 -19.86 -28.78 13.37
N VAL A 3 -20.05 -28.04 14.46
CA VAL A 3 -20.35 -26.59 14.44
C VAL A 3 -19.12 -25.74 14.05
N CYS A 4 -17.90 -26.16 14.38
CA CYS A 4 -16.69 -25.39 14.01
C CYS A 4 -16.36 -25.44 12.51
N LEU A 5 -16.80 -26.47 11.79
CA LEU A 5 -16.52 -26.60 10.35
C LEU A 5 -17.39 -25.67 9.50
N LEU A 6 -18.61 -25.36 9.95
CA LEU A 6 -19.51 -24.42 9.28
C LEU A 6 -19.02 -22.97 9.34
N SER A 7 -18.32 -22.58 10.41
CA SER A 7 -17.78 -21.22 10.57
C SER A 7 -16.59 -20.91 9.64
N LEU A 8 -15.82 -21.92 9.22
CA LEU A 8 -14.72 -21.74 8.27
C LEU A 8 -15.21 -21.47 6.84
N ALA A 9 -16.33 -22.07 6.43
CA ALA A 9 -16.89 -21.88 5.09
C ALA A 9 -17.45 -20.45 4.88
N VAL A 10 -17.93 -19.79 5.95
CA VAL A 10 -18.45 -18.41 5.88
C VAL A 10 -17.34 -17.36 5.72
N MET A 11 -16.09 -17.69 6.05
CA MET A 11 -14.93 -16.79 5.90
C MET A 11 -14.19 -16.97 4.57
N ALA A 12 -14.61 -17.90 3.72
CA ALA A 12 -14.16 -17.95 2.34
C ALA A 12 -14.99 -16.97 1.51
N GLY A 13 -14.76 -15.66 1.72
CA GLY A 13 -15.25 -14.68 0.77
C GLY A 13 -14.60 -14.99 -0.57
N ASP A 14 -15.41 -15.27 -1.61
CA ASP A 14 -14.91 -15.30 -2.98
C ASP A 14 -14.15 -13.98 -3.20
N GLY A 15 -12.85 -14.07 -3.46
CA GLY A 15 -12.04 -12.89 -3.71
C GLY A 15 -12.62 -12.08 -4.87
N PHE A 16 -12.28 -10.79 -4.95
CA PHE A 16 -12.71 -9.96 -6.07
C PHE A 16 -12.38 -10.61 -7.42
N SER A 17 -13.33 -10.61 -8.35
CA SER A 17 -13.01 -10.87 -9.75
C SER A 17 -12.04 -9.80 -10.26
N GLU A 18 -11.29 -10.12 -11.31
CA GLU A 18 -10.36 -9.16 -11.93
C GLU A 18 -11.06 -7.85 -12.34
N ARG A 19 -12.32 -7.94 -12.78
CA ARG A 19 -13.12 -6.77 -13.14
C ARG A 19 -13.43 -5.89 -11.92
N GLU A 20 -13.88 -6.49 -10.82
CA GLU A 20 -14.19 -5.77 -9.58
C GLU A 20 -12.94 -5.15 -8.99
N PHE A 21 -11.81 -5.88 -9.00
CA PHE A 21 -10.52 -5.35 -8.59
C PHE A 21 -10.13 -4.13 -9.44
N ASN A 22 -10.18 -4.24 -10.77
CA ASN A 22 -9.78 -3.15 -11.65
C ASN A 22 -10.65 -1.90 -11.48
N GLN A 23 -11.96 -2.09 -11.27
CA GLN A 23 -12.87 -0.99 -10.99
C GLN A 23 -12.51 -0.31 -9.66
N LEU A 24 -12.44 -1.08 -8.57
CA LEU A 24 -12.14 -0.54 -7.24
C LEU A 24 -10.75 0.11 -7.19
N HIS A 25 -9.75 -0.52 -7.79
CA HIS A 25 -8.39 0.01 -7.85
C HIS A 25 -8.34 1.36 -8.57
N ALA A 26 -9.11 1.53 -9.65
CA ALA A 26 -9.21 2.80 -10.37
C ALA A 26 -9.89 3.89 -9.53
N GLU A 27 -10.92 3.56 -8.76
CA GLU A 27 -11.62 4.48 -7.85
C GLU A 27 -10.75 4.91 -6.66
N LEU A 28 -9.86 4.02 -6.19
CA LEU A 28 -8.94 4.29 -5.07
C LEU A 28 -7.63 4.96 -5.50
N GLN A 29 -7.40 5.19 -6.80
CA GLN A 29 -6.22 5.94 -7.21
C GLN A 29 -6.36 7.41 -6.82
N PRO A 30 -5.29 8.04 -6.30
CA PRO A 30 -5.24 9.49 -6.17
C PRO A 30 -5.32 10.18 -7.54
N GLU A 31 -5.61 11.48 -7.55
CA GLU A 31 -5.64 12.30 -8.76
C GLU A 31 -4.34 12.14 -9.59
N LYS A 32 -4.49 12.12 -10.92
CA LYS A 32 -3.39 11.81 -11.84
C LYS A 32 -2.23 12.81 -11.75
N ASP A 33 -2.56 14.07 -11.46
CA ASP A 33 -1.67 15.22 -11.35
C ASP A 33 -1.24 15.51 -9.92
N ALA A 34 -1.52 14.61 -8.96
CA ALA A 34 -1.04 14.74 -7.60
C ALA A 34 0.50 14.91 -7.58
N PRO A 35 1.05 16.06 -7.12
CA PRO A 35 2.45 16.42 -7.35
C PRO A 35 3.46 15.41 -6.78
N TRP A 36 3.08 14.69 -5.74
CA TRP A 36 3.93 13.68 -5.13
C TRP A 36 4.15 12.44 -6.01
N ARG A 37 3.27 12.18 -6.98
CA ARG A 37 3.41 11.06 -7.92
C ARG A 37 4.54 11.27 -8.94
N SER A 38 4.92 12.52 -9.21
CA SER A 38 6.01 12.83 -10.15
C SER A 38 7.40 12.72 -9.52
N ILE A 39 7.48 12.53 -8.19
CA ILE A 39 8.76 12.40 -7.50
C ILE A 39 9.29 10.98 -7.75
N PRO A 40 10.55 10.80 -8.21
CA PRO A 40 11.15 9.49 -8.44
C PRO A 40 11.57 8.84 -7.11
N TRP A 41 10.59 8.43 -6.31
CA TRP A 41 10.79 7.82 -5.00
C TRP A 41 11.75 6.63 -5.05
N LYS A 42 12.66 6.58 -4.08
CA LYS A 42 13.46 5.37 -3.83
C LYS A 42 12.64 4.43 -2.95
N ILE A 43 12.38 3.22 -3.45
CA ILE A 43 11.62 2.19 -2.72
C ILE A 43 12.51 1.32 -1.83
N SER A 44 13.83 1.40 -1.98
CA SER A 44 14.82 0.73 -1.13
C SER A 44 15.46 1.74 -0.17
N LEU A 45 15.26 1.54 1.13
CA LEU A 45 15.83 2.40 2.16
C LEU A 45 17.37 2.34 2.17
N LEU A 46 17.95 1.16 1.94
CA LEU A 46 19.40 0.98 1.92
C LEU A 46 20.04 1.70 0.73
N GLU A 47 19.42 1.63 -0.45
CA GLU A 47 19.89 2.40 -1.61
C GLU A 47 19.77 3.90 -1.37
N ALA A 48 18.64 4.36 -0.82
CA ALA A 48 18.43 5.77 -0.49
C ALA A 48 19.50 6.28 0.49
N GLN A 49 19.83 5.48 1.52
CA GLN A 49 20.88 5.79 2.48
C GLN A 49 22.26 5.91 1.82
N ALA A 50 22.64 4.97 0.96
CA ALA A 50 23.92 5.01 0.27
C ALA A 50 24.05 6.26 -0.63
N VAL A 51 22.97 6.64 -1.33
CA VAL A 51 22.94 7.87 -2.16
C VAL A 51 23.06 9.12 -1.29
N ALA A 52 22.28 9.20 -0.21
CA ALA A 52 22.30 10.33 0.72
C ALA A 52 23.69 10.56 1.34
N ALA A 53 24.36 9.49 1.78
CA ALA A 53 25.72 9.54 2.32
C ALA A 53 26.73 10.01 1.26
N ARG A 54 26.65 9.49 0.03
CA ARG A 54 27.53 9.89 -1.08
C ARG A 54 27.34 11.35 -1.49
N GLU A 55 26.10 11.84 -1.48
CA GLU A 55 25.77 13.20 -1.90
C GLU A 55 25.83 14.23 -0.76
N GLY A 56 26.01 13.80 0.49
CA GLY A 56 25.99 14.68 1.66
C GLY A 56 24.62 15.35 1.89
N LYS A 57 23.52 14.65 1.57
CA LYS A 57 22.16 15.18 1.69
C LYS A 57 21.34 14.38 2.70
N PRO A 58 20.37 15.01 3.40
CA PRO A 58 19.45 14.28 4.27
C PRO A 58 18.48 13.41 3.46
N ILE A 59 17.93 12.38 4.09
CA ILE A 59 16.84 11.57 3.53
C ILE A 59 15.50 12.14 4.00
N PHE A 60 14.59 12.37 3.06
CA PHE A 60 13.17 12.57 3.34
C PHE A 60 12.44 11.23 3.18
N ILE A 61 11.81 10.75 4.25
CA ILE A 61 11.04 9.50 4.23
C ILE A 61 9.56 9.85 4.20
N TRP A 62 8.89 9.47 3.12
CA TRP A 62 7.43 9.42 3.07
C TRP A 62 6.99 7.99 3.31
N ALA A 63 6.52 7.71 4.52
CA ALA A 63 5.88 6.47 4.89
C ALA A 63 4.45 6.76 5.34
N MET A 64 3.51 5.87 5.03
CA MET A 64 2.22 5.86 5.73
C MET A 64 2.47 5.33 7.14
N ASP A 65 2.54 6.23 8.12
CA ASP A 65 2.59 5.90 9.56
C ASP A 65 1.17 5.78 10.17
N GLY A 66 0.16 5.59 9.32
CA GLY A 66 -1.21 5.38 9.79
C GLY A 66 -1.37 3.98 10.36
N HIS A 67 -2.13 3.85 11.45
CA HIS A 67 -2.69 2.56 11.86
C HIS A 67 -3.28 1.89 10.60
N PRO A 68 -3.01 0.61 10.31
CA PRO A 68 -3.36 -0.02 9.03
C PRO A 68 -4.87 -0.02 8.71
N LEU A 69 -5.71 0.40 9.67
CA LEU A 69 -7.17 0.56 9.56
C LEU A 69 -7.63 2.03 9.50
N GLY A 70 -6.73 3.01 9.53
CA GLY A 70 -7.08 4.44 9.47
C GLY A 70 -7.79 5.00 10.70
N CYS A 71 -7.78 4.30 11.84
CA CYS A 71 -8.39 4.77 13.08
C CYS A 71 -7.41 5.70 13.84
N THR A 72 -7.57 7.01 13.70
CA THR A 72 -6.98 8.03 14.60
C THR A 72 -8.10 8.82 15.26
#